data_AF-A0A4W3I377-F1
#
_entry.id   AF-A0A4W3I377-F1
#
_cell.length_a   1.000
_cell.length_b   1.000
_cell.length_c   1.000
_cell.angle_alpha   90.00
_cell.angle_beta   90.00
_cell.angle_gamma   90.00
#
_symmetry.space_group_name_H-M   'P 1'
#
loop_
_entity.id
_entity.type
_entity.pdbx_description
1 polymer ?
#
loop_
_entity_poly.entity_id
_entity_poly.type
_entity_poly.pdbx_seq_one_letter_code
_entity_poly.pdbx_strand_id
1 'polypeptide(L)'
;MNSDYGTGGMTQKIIGVYKPKTEEPYGQLNPKWTKFFHKICCPCCFGRGCLIPNQGYLSEAGAYLVDEKLGLEVVPKTKVVWLASETFNYSAIDRAKSRGKKYALEKVPKVGRRFHRIGLPPKVGSFQLFVEGYKEADYWLRKFETDPLPENTRKQLQSQFERLVILDYIIRNTDRGNDNWLIKYEKPETRRESPDKDIEWADSKEPAVKIAAIDNGLAFPFKHPDEWRAYPFHWAWLLQAKVPFTQETRDFVLPRISDMNFVQDLCEDLYELFKTDKGFDKATFELQMSVMRGQILNLTQALKDGKSPIQLVQMPRVIVERSQSGSQGRIVHLSNAFTQTFHCRKPFFSSW
;
A
#
# COMPACT_ATOMS: atom_id res chain seq x y z
N MET A 1 -8.75 -10.90 14.38
CA MET A 1 -9.76 -11.34 15.36
C MET A 1 -9.08 -12.31 16.30
N ASN A 2 -9.15 -12.08 17.62
CA ASN A 2 -8.90 -13.10 18.63
C ASN A 2 -10.12 -13.11 19.56
N SER A 3 -10.76 -14.26 19.68
CA SER A 3 -11.63 -14.60 20.80
C SER A 3 -11.75 -16.12 20.85
N ASP A 4 -11.09 -16.70 21.86
CA ASP A 4 -11.27 -18.09 22.26
C ASP A 4 -12.69 -18.33 22.78
N TYR A 5 -13.29 -19.44 22.37
CA TYR A 5 -13.92 -20.45 23.23
C TYR A 5 -14.04 -21.74 22.41
N GLY A 6 -13.45 -22.82 22.93
CA GLY A 6 -13.43 -24.12 22.29
C GLY A 6 -14.67 -24.96 22.58
N THR A 7 -15.22 -25.56 21.52
CA THR A 7 -15.76 -26.93 21.49
C THR A 7 -15.79 -27.36 20.02
N GLY A 8 -14.89 -28.28 19.62
CA GLY A 8 -14.85 -28.85 18.27
C GLY A 8 -13.78 -28.28 17.34
N GLY A 9 -12.50 -28.51 17.66
CA GLY A 9 -11.42 -28.81 16.71
C GLY A 9 -11.15 -27.92 15.48
N MET A 10 -11.70 -26.71 15.38
CA MET A 10 -11.31 -25.76 14.33
C MET A 10 -10.18 -24.87 14.86
N THR A 11 -8.94 -25.18 14.49
CA THR A 11 -7.80 -24.27 14.71
C THR A 11 -8.13 -22.90 14.10
N GLN A 12 -8.25 -21.87 14.94
CA GLN A 12 -8.49 -20.50 14.48
C GLN A 12 -7.28 -20.03 13.66
N LYS A 13 -7.40 -20.12 12.33
CA LYS A 13 -6.37 -19.68 11.39
C LYS A 13 -6.65 -18.24 10.96
N ILE A 14 -5.66 -17.36 11.11
CA ILE A 14 -5.76 -15.99 10.60
C ILE A 14 -5.63 -16.04 9.07
N ILE A 15 -6.67 -15.60 8.36
CA ILE A 15 -6.71 -15.59 6.89
C ILE A 15 -6.46 -14.20 6.28
N GLY A 16 -6.65 -13.14 7.06
CA GLY A 16 -6.52 -11.78 6.56
C GLY A 16 -6.73 -10.69 7.59
N VAL A 17 -6.35 -9.47 7.20
CA VAL A 17 -6.52 -8.24 7.96
C VAL A 17 -7.58 -7.39 7.25
N TYR A 18 -8.61 -7.01 7.98
CA TYR A 18 -9.69 -6.16 7.47
C TYR A 18 -9.66 -4.78 8.14
N LYS A 19 -9.57 -3.72 7.35
CA LYS A 19 -9.55 -2.32 7.82
C LYS A 19 -10.79 -1.57 7.30
N PRO A 20 -11.85 -1.40 8.12
CA PRO A 20 -13.08 -0.73 7.69
C PRO A 20 -12.92 0.79 7.58
N LYS A 21 -13.35 1.37 6.45
CA LYS A 21 -13.33 2.82 6.17
C LYS A 21 -13.89 3.64 7.32
N THR A 22 -15.04 3.24 7.86
CA THR A 22 -15.75 4.02 8.90
C THR A 22 -14.98 4.15 10.22
N GLU A 23 -13.96 3.32 10.45
CA GLU A 23 -13.16 3.29 11.69
C GLU A 23 -11.77 3.94 11.50
N GLU A 24 -11.45 4.42 10.30
CA GLU A 24 -10.20 5.15 10.03
C GLU A 24 -10.08 6.40 10.92
N PRO A 25 -8.87 6.99 11.07
CA PRO A 25 -8.63 8.18 11.90
C PRO A 25 -9.50 9.41 11.57
N TYR A 26 -10.12 9.44 10.38
CA TYR A 26 -11.04 10.47 9.88
C TYR A 26 -12.43 9.91 9.52
N GLY A 27 -12.72 8.67 9.90
CA GLY A 27 -14.01 8.02 9.68
C GLY A 27 -15.11 8.60 10.57
N GLN A 28 -16.36 8.51 10.11
CA GLN A 28 -17.55 9.05 10.80
C GLN A 28 -17.76 8.48 12.21
N LEU A 29 -17.22 7.29 12.51
CA LEU A 29 -17.37 6.60 13.79
C LEU A 29 -16.13 6.73 14.70
N ASN A 30 -15.16 7.57 14.34
CA ASN A 30 -14.02 7.91 15.18
C ASN A 30 -14.23 9.30 15.80
N PRO A 31 -14.82 9.40 17.00
CA PRO A 31 -15.14 10.68 17.62
C PRO A 31 -13.88 11.28 18.25
N LYS A 32 -13.00 11.86 17.42
CA LYS A 32 -12.03 12.83 17.91
C LYS A 32 -12.59 14.22 17.64
N TRP A 33 -13.43 14.70 18.54
CA TRP A 33 -13.91 16.09 18.58
C TRP A 33 -12.73 17.09 18.51
N THR A 34 -11.58 16.69 19.07
CA THR A 34 -10.28 17.36 18.92
C THR A 34 -9.86 17.56 17.45
N LYS A 35 -10.08 16.60 16.54
CA LYS A 35 -9.69 16.75 15.13
C LYS A 35 -10.60 17.66 14.31
N PHE A 36 -11.88 17.81 14.68
CA PHE A 36 -12.78 18.76 14.03
C PHE A 36 -12.39 20.21 14.39
N PHE A 37 -12.08 20.48 15.66
CA PHE A 37 -11.54 21.77 16.10
C PHE A 37 -10.17 22.06 15.48
N HIS A 38 -9.30 21.05 15.33
CA HIS A 38 -7.99 21.21 14.66
C HIS A 38 -8.08 21.45 13.15
N LYS A 39 -9.09 20.88 12.47
CA LYS A 39 -9.36 21.10 11.04
C LYS A 39 -9.80 22.55 10.75
N ILE A 40 -10.37 23.23 11.73
CA ILE A 40 -10.88 24.60 11.64
C ILE A 40 -9.85 25.65 12.11
N CYS A 41 -9.06 25.37 13.15
CA CYS A 41 -8.12 26.35 13.72
C CYS A 41 -6.64 26.25 13.25
N CYS A 42 -6.13 25.09 12.80
CA CYS A 42 -4.74 24.93 12.33
C CYS A 42 -4.61 23.85 11.23
N PRO A 43 -5.01 24.12 9.97
CA PRO A 43 -4.96 23.14 8.88
C PRO A 43 -3.55 22.68 8.48
N CYS A 44 -2.50 23.44 8.84
CA CYS A 44 -1.11 23.02 8.68
C CYS A 44 -0.63 22.10 9.82
N CYS A 45 -1.10 22.24 11.07
CA CYS A 45 -0.44 21.57 12.20
C CYS A 45 -0.86 20.11 12.45
N PHE A 46 -1.86 19.54 11.78
CA PHE A 46 -2.34 18.19 12.13
C PHE A 46 -2.80 17.33 10.95
N GLY A 47 -2.19 16.14 10.83
CA GLY A 47 -2.46 15.17 9.76
C GLY A 47 -1.50 15.27 8.56
N ARG A 48 -1.57 14.28 7.68
CA ARG A 48 -0.83 14.28 6.41
C ARG A 48 -1.59 15.14 5.40
N GLY A 49 -1.35 16.46 5.40
CA GLY A 49 -2.06 17.44 4.56
C GLY A 49 -1.89 17.28 3.04
N CYS A 50 -1.09 16.30 2.60
CA CYS A 50 -0.95 15.88 1.20
C CYS A 50 -1.82 14.66 0.84
N LEU A 51 -2.53 14.06 1.80
CA LEU A 51 -3.39 12.89 1.59
C LEU A 51 -4.88 13.26 1.65
N ILE A 52 -5.69 12.52 0.88
CA ILE A 52 -7.14 12.62 0.94
C ILE A 52 -7.65 11.94 2.22
N PRO A 53 -8.46 12.60 3.06
CA PRO A 53 -9.01 11.98 4.26
C PRO A 53 -9.94 10.80 3.94
N ASN A 54 -9.92 9.78 4.80
CA ASN A 54 -10.90 8.67 4.81
C ASN A 54 -10.93 7.82 3.53
N GLN A 55 -9.78 7.70 2.85
CA GLN A 55 -9.55 6.83 1.69
C GLN A 55 -8.41 5.84 1.92
N GLY A 56 -8.03 5.55 3.18
CA GLY A 56 -6.90 4.67 3.47
C GLY A 56 -7.11 3.26 2.92
N TYR A 57 -8.32 2.73 3.00
CA TYR A 57 -8.68 1.44 2.41
C TYR A 57 -8.50 1.37 0.88
N LEU A 58 -8.64 2.50 0.16
CA LEU A 58 -8.37 2.56 -1.28
C LEU A 58 -6.88 2.63 -1.56
N SER A 59 -6.12 3.34 -0.71
CA SER A 59 -4.66 3.32 -0.76
C SER A 59 -4.11 1.90 -0.58
N GLU A 60 -4.66 1.13 0.36
CA GLU A 60 -4.30 -0.29 0.57
C GLU A 60 -4.57 -1.15 -0.68
N ALA A 61 -5.78 -1.05 -1.25
CA ALA A 61 -6.16 -1.80 -2.45
C ALA A 61 -5.39 -1.33 -3.70
N GLY A 62 -5.11 -0.03 -3.78
CA GLY A 62 -4.35 0.60 -4.87
C GLY A 62 -2.88 0.20 -4.86
N ALA A 63 -2.29 0.02 -3.68
CA ALA A 63 -0.93 -0.51 -3.57
C ALA A 63 -0.83 -1.94 -4.14
N TYR A 64 -1.79 -2.81 -3.82
CA TYR A 64 -1.85 -4.15 -4.42
C TYR A 64 -2.12 -4.09 -5.93
N LEU A 65 -2.95 -3.16 -6.40
CA LEU A 65 -3.21 -2.98 -7.84
C LEU A 65 -1.92 -2.59 -8.59
N VAL A 66 -1.13 -1.66 -8.05
CA VAL A 66 0.16 -1.27 -8.62
C VAL A 66 1.15 -2.44 -8.59
N ASP A 67 1.22 -3.17 -7.47
CA ASP A 67 2.03 -4.38 -7.32
C ASP A 67 1.70 -5.45 -8.36
N GLU A 68 0.41 -5.77 -8.52
CA GLU A 68 -0.13 -6.75 -9.47
C GLU A 68 0.17 -6.33 -10.92
N LYS A 69 -0.03 -5.05 -11.27
CA LYS A 69 0.21 -4.55 -12.63
C LYS A 69 1.71 -4.52 -13.01
N LEU A 70 2.58 -4.27 -12.04
CA LEU A 70 4.03 -4.30 -12.22
C LEU A 70 4.64 -5.71 -12.05
N GLY A 71 3.91 -6.66 -11.45
CA GLY A 71 4.42 -8.00 -11.14
C GLY A 71 5.47 -8.01 -10.03
N LEU A 72 5.38 -7.09 -9.06
CA LEU A 72 6.37 -6.98 -7.99
C LEU A 72 6.25 -8.13 -6.98
N GLU A 73 5.02 -8.58 -6.70
CA GLU A 73 4.72 -9.70 -5.78
C GLU A 73 5.21 -9.46 -4.34
N VAL A 74 5.20 -8.20 -3.89
CA VAL A 74 5.55 -7.84 -2.52
C VAL A 74 4.34 -7.44 -1.68
N VAL A 75 3.23 -7.00 -2.28
CA VAL A 75 2.00 -6.68 -1.53
C VAL A 75 1.11 -7.92 -1.43
N PRO A 76 0.77 -8.41 -0.23
CA PRO A 76 -0.22 -9.47 -0.10
C PRO A 76 -1.57 -9.05 -0.69
N LYS A 77 -2.27 -9.97 -1.38
CA LYS A 77 -3.50 -9.65 -2.11
C LYS A 77 -4.47 -8.85 -1.26
N THR A 78 -4.75 -7.62 -1.71
CA THR A 78 -5.59 -6.66 -0.99
C THR A 78 -6.66 -6.12 -1.91
N LYS A 79 -7.93 -6.24 -1.53
CA LYS A 79 -9.07 -5.72 -2.32
C LYS A 79 -10.09 -5.04 -1.41
N VAL A 80 -10.95 -4.22 -2.01
CA VAL A 80 -12.09 -3.59 -1.31
C VAL A 80 -13.18 -4.62 -1.13
N VAL A 81 -13.64 -4.83 0.11
CA VAL A 81 -14.70 -5.80 0.43
C VAL A 81 -15.71 -5.22 1.43
N TRP A 82 -16.87 -5.87 1.47
CA TRP A 82 -17.95 -5.54 2.40
C TRP A 82 -18.12 -6.66 3.43
N LEU A 83 -17.83 -6.38 4.71
CA LEU A 83 -17.96 -7.36 5.79
C LEU A 83 -18.83 -6.81 6.92
N ALA A 84 -19.59 -7.70 7.57
CA ALA A 84 -20.31 -7.42 8.80
C ALA A 84 -19.81 -8.38 9.89
N SER A 85 -19.48 -7.86 11.07
CA SER A 85 -19.05 -8.66 12.22
C SER A 85 -19.44 -7.97 13.53
N GLU A 86 -19.91 -8.72 14.52
CA GLU A 86 -20.25 -8.16 15.85
C GLU A 86 -19.06 -7.49 16.55
N THR A 87 -17.83 -7.87 16.17
CA THR A 87 -16.59 -7.29 16.70
C THR A 87 -16.27 -5.91 16.14
N PHE A 88 -16.90 -5.48 15.04
CA PHE A 88 -16.67 -4.14 14.48
C PHE A 88 -17.36 -3.04 15.32
N ASN A 89 -16.84 -1.81 15.21
CA ASN A 89 -17.34 -0.68 15.96
C ASN A 89 -18.59 -0.08 15.31
N TYR A 90 -19.78 -0.50 15.74
CA TYR A 90 -21.06 0.03 15.25
C TYR A 90 -21.69 1.04 16.21
N SER A 91 -22.50 1.95 15.67
CA SER A 91 -23.31 2.86 16.49
C SER A 91 -24.28 2.08 17.39
N ALA A 92 -24.65 2.67 18.54
CA ALA A 92 -25.65 2.08 19.44
C ALA A 92 -26.99 1.82 18.71
N ILE A 93 -27.35 2.71 17.78
CA ILE A 93 -28.56 2.61 16.96
C ILE A 93 -28.49 1.39 16.03
N ASP A 94 -27.36 1.16 15.35
CA ASP A 94 -27.20 0.01 14.45
C ASP A 94 -27.26 -1.32 15.21
N ARG A 95 -26.64 -1.37 16.40
CA ARG A 95 -26.72 -2.55 17.27
C ARG A 95 -28.15 -2.81 17.75
N ALA A 96 -28.87 -1.77 18.19
CA ALA A 96 -30.27 -1.88 18.62
C ALA A 96 -31.19 -2.31 17.47
N LYS A 97 -31.04 -1.72 16.27
CA LYS A 97 -31.81 -2.09 15.07
C LYS A 97 -31.55 -3.54 14.66
N SER A 98 -30.29 -4.00 14.69
CA SER A 98 -29.93 -5.38 14.38
C SER A 98 -30.63 -6.37 15.34
N ARG A 99 -30.56 -6.10 16.65
CA ARG A 99 -31.22 -6.91 17.69
C ARG A 99 -32.75 -6.91 17.53
N GLY A 100 -33.36 -5.75 17.34
CA GLY A 100 -34.81 -5.62 17.16
C GLY A 100 -35.33 -6.36 15.93
N LYS A 101 -34.61 -6.30 14.80
CA LYS A 101 -34.96 -7.05 13.58
C LYS A 101 -34.83 -8.56 13.77
N LYS A 102 -33.78 -9.01 14.47
CA LYS A 102 -33.58 -10.43 14.79
C LYS A 102 -34.70 -10.95 15.69
N TYR A 103 -35.04 -10.20 16.73
CA TYR A 103 -36.17 -10.50 17.62
C TYR A 103 -37.52 -10.56 16.87
N ALA A 104 -37.78 -9.58 16.00
CA ALA A 104 -39.00 -9.56 15.19
C ALA A 104 -39.10 -10.75 14.23
N LEU A 105 -37.97 -11.23 13.68
CA LEU A 105 -37.93 -12.46 12.89
C LEU A 105 -38.26 -13.70 13.74
N GLU A 106 -37.68 -13.80 14.93
CA GLU A 106 -37.87 -14.93 15.83
C GLU A 106 -39.29 -14.99 16.42
N LYS A 107 -39.89 -13.83 16.77
CA LYS A 107 -41.18 -13.76 17.45
C LYS A 107 -42.38 -13.53 16.53
N VAL A 108 -42.21 -12.79 15.43
CA VAL A 108 -43.29 -12.50 14.47
C VAL A 108 -42.77 -12.69 13.04
N PRO A 109 -42.63 -13.96 12.57
CA PRO A 109 -42.00 -14.25 11.28
C PRO A 109 -42.64 -13.54 10.09
N LYS A 110 -43.96 -13.27 10.13
CA LYS A 110 -44.69 -12.51 9.10
C LYS A 110 -44.19 -11.06 8.93
N VAL A 111 -43.72 -10.43 10.01
CA VAL A 111 -43.12 -9.09 10.00
C VAL A 111 -41.62 -9.18 9.70
N GLY A 112 -40.92 -10.15 10.30
CA GLY A 112 -39.49 -10.34 10.09
C GLY A 112 -39.09 -10.63 8.63
N ARG A 113 -39.89 -11.42 7.91
CA ARG A 113 -39.67 -11.72 6.48
C ARG A 113 -39.78 -10.50 5.56
N ARG A 114 -40.35 -9.38 6.04
CA ARG A 114 -40.38 -8.10 5.28
C ARG A 114 -39.06 -7.33 5.35
N PHE A 115 -38.16 -7.69 6.26
CA PHE A 115 -36.86 -7.05 6.35
C PHE A 115 -35.89 -7.63 5.31
N HIS A 116 -35.50 -6.79 4.36
CA HIS A 116 -34.50 -7.12 3.33
C HIS A 116 -33.11 -7.46 3.90
N ARG A 117 -32.81 -7.04 5.14
CA ARG A 117 -31.56 -7.32 5.84
C ARG A 117 -31.80 -7.52 7.32
N ILE A 118 -31.27 -8.63 7.83
CA ILE A 118 -31.26 -9.03 9.23
C ILE A 118 -29.79 -9.12 9.66
N GLY A 119 -29.43 -8.52 10.78
CA GLY A 119 -28.05 -8.39 11.24
C GLY A 119 -27.45 -6.99 11.07
N LEU A 120 -26.17 -6.87 11.40
CA LEU A 120 -25.42 -5.60 11.34
C LEU A 120 -25.18 -5.18 9.88
N PRO A 121 -25.15 -3.87 9.58
CA PRO A 121 -24.83 -3.40 8.23
C PRO A 121 -23.37 -3.73 7.89
N PRO A 122 -23.06 -4.25 6.69
CA PRO A 122 -21.68 -4.46 6.29
C PRO A 122 -20.99 -3.10 6.14
N LYS A 123 -19.75 -3.07 6.58
CA LYS A 123 -18.83 -1.96 6.38
C LYS A 123 -18.03 -2.23 5.12
N VAL A 124 -17.62 -1.16 4.44
CA VAL A 124 -16.61 -1.24 3.37
C VAL A 124 -15.23 -1.04 3.98
N GLY A 125 -14.23 -1.73 3.45
CA GLY A 125 -12.85 -1.64 3.91
C GLY A 125 -11.92 -2.44 3.02
N SER A 126 -10.63 -2.35 3.30
CA SER A 126 -9.62 -3.17 2.64
C SER A 126 -9.51 -4.50 3.35
N PHE A 127 -9.41 -5.58 2.59
CA PHE A 127 -9.11 -6.92 3.10
C PHE A 127 -7.82 -7.39 2.46
N GLN A 128 -6.79 -7.55 3.28
CA GLN A 128 -5.47 -8.02 2.88
C GLN A 128 -5.29 -9.46 3.36
N LEU A 129 -4.80 -10.35 2.49
CA LEU A 129 -4.46 -11.72 2.89
C LEU A 129 -3.34 -11.72 3.93
N PHE A 130 -3.47 -12.58 4.93
CA PHE A 130 -2.46 -12.75 5.97
C PHE A 130 -1.28 -13.57 5.43
N VAL A 131 -0.06 -13.18 5.79
CA VAL A 131 1.17 -13.87 5.38
C VAL A 131 1.82 -14.55 6.59
N GLU A 132 2.03 -15.86 6.47
CA GLU A 132 2.56 -16.70 7.56
C GLU A 132 4.10 -16.79 7.52
N GLY A 133 4.72 -16.83 8.71
CA GLY A 133 6.17 -16.99 8.85
C GLY A 133 7.00 -15.72 8.59
N TYR A 134 6.34 -14.58 8.43
CA TYR A 134 6.97 -13.28 8.28
C TYR A 134 7.21 -12.62 9.65
N LYS A 135 8.27 -11.81 9.75
CA LYS A 135 8.53 -10.91 10.89
C LYS A 135 8.87 -9.52 10.37
N GLU A 136 8.77 -8.52 11.23
CA GLU A 136 9.18 -7.14 10.93
C GLU A 136 10.60 -7.11 10.35
N ALA A 137 10.82 -6.24 9.36
CA ALA A 137 12.10 -6.15 8.70
C ALA A 137 13.21 -5.73 9.66
N ASP A 138 12.95 -4.79 10.58
CA ASP A 138 13.92 -4.37 11.61
C ASP A 138 14.46 -5.56 12.42
N TYR A 139 13.60 -6.52 12.80
CA TYR A 139 14.03 -7.74 13.48
C TYR A 139 15.06 -8.55 12.68
N TRP A 140 14.83 -8.73 11.37
CA TRP A 140 15.72 -9.51 10.52
C TRP A 140 16.98 -8.74 10.14
N LEU A 141 16.87 -7.45 9.85
CA LEU A 141 18.00 -6.60 9.52
C LEU A 141 19.04 -6.58 10.64
N ARG A 142 18.61 -6.42 11.90
CA ARG A 142 19.50 -6.52 13.08
C ARG A 142 20.16 -7.89 13.21
N LYS A 143 19.45 -8.96 12.85
CA LYS A 143 20.05 -10.31 12.82
C LYS A 143 21.09 -10.45 11.72
N PHE A 144 20.85 -9.88 10.54
CA PHE A 144 21.81 -9.95 9.43
C PHE A 144 23.07 -9.10 9.66
N GLU A 145 23.01 -8.10 10.54
CA GLU A 145 24.21 -7.37 10.99
C GLU A 145 25.13 -8.25 11.86
N THR A 146 24.55 -9.16 12.66
CA THR A 146 25.30 -10.05 13.55
C THR A 146 25.68 -11.38 12.91
N ASP A 147 24.82 -11.93 12.06
CA ASP A 147 25.00 -13.17 11.30
C ASP A 147 24.74 -12.88 9.80
N PRO A 148 25.76 -12.42 9.05
CA PRO A 148 25.59 -12.02 7.65
C PRO A 148 25.06 -13.14 6.76
N LEU A 149 24.12 -12.78 5.89
CA LEU A 149 23.53 -13.72 4.94
C LEU A 149 24.57 -14.26 3.94
N PRO A 150 24.43 -15.53 3.51
CA PRO A 150 25.16 -16.04 2.35
C PRO A 150 24.93 -15.18 1.11
N GLU A 151 25.93 -15.09 0.23
CA GLU A 151 25.92 -14.18 -0.91
C GLU A 151 24.69 -14.33 -1.82
N ASN A 152 24.27 -15.56 -2.11
CA ASN A 152 23.08 -15.83 -2.94
C ASN A 152 21.81 -15.30 -2.28
N THR A 153 21.64 -15.56 -0.98
CA THR A 153 20.50 -15.09 -0.18
C THR A 153 20.50 -13.57 -0.04
N ARG A 154 21.68 -12.96 0.09
CA ARG A 154 21.85 -11.51 0.13
C ARG A 154 21.41 -10.85 -1.19
N LYS A 155 21.74 -11.46 -2.33
CA LYS A 155 21.25 -11.00 -3.66
C LYS A 155 19.73 -11.13 -3.79
N GLN A 156 19.14 -12.23 -3.31
CA GLN A 156 17.68 -12.38 -3.29
C GLN A 156 17.00 -11.32 -2.42
N LEU A 157 17.53 -11.06 -1.22
CA LEU A 157 17.04 -9.98 -0.35
C LEU A 157 17.14 -8.62 -1.06
N GLN A 158 18.24 -8.34 -1.77
CA GLN A 158 18.42 -7.10 -2.52
C GLN A 158 17.38 -6.97 -3.64
N SER A 159 17.13 -8.02 -4.43
CA SER A 159 16.10 -8.00 -5.48
C SER A 159 14.70 -7.76 -4.91
N GLN A 160 14.35 -8.42 -3.79
CA GLN A 160 13.08 -8.17 -3.08
C GLN A 160 12.99 -6.74 -2.54
N PHE A 161 14.09 -6.21 -2.01
CA PHE A 161 14.16 -4.85 -1.49
C PHE A 161 13.97 -3.80 -2.59
N GLU A 162 14.56 -4.01 -3.76
CA GLU A 162 14.38 -3.13 -4.91
C GLU A 162 12.92 -3.08 -5.38
N ARG A 163 12.20 -4.21 -5.33
CA ARG A 163 10.75 -4.26 -5.62
C ARG A 163 9.93 -3.45 -4.62
N LEU A 164 10.24 -3.53 -3.32
CA LEU A 164 9.64 -2.67 -2.28
C LEU A 164 9.90 -1.19 -2.56
N VAL A 165 11.13 -0.82 -2.90
CA VAL A 165 11.52 0.56 -3.24
C VAL A 165 10.70 1.08 -4.42
N ILE A 166 10.58 0.29 -5.48
CA ILE A 166 9.82 0.66 -6.68
C ILE A 166 8.35 0.91 -6.34
N LEU A 167 7.72 0.00 -5.60
CA LEU A 167 6.35 0.16 -5.14
C LEU A 167 6.18 1.46 -4.36
N ASP A 168 6.93 1.61 -3.25
CA ASP A 168 6.79 2.75 -2.34
C ASP A 168 7.07 4.08 -3.04
N TYR A 169 8.02 4.09 -3.98
CA TYR A 169 8.35 5.28 -4.73
C TYR A 169 7.23 5.65 -5.70
N ILE A 170 6.69 4.71 -6.48
CA ILE A 170 5.60 4.98 -7.44
C ILE A 170 4.36 5.49 -6.71
N ILE A 171 3.93 4.81 -5.65
CA ILE A 171 2.73 5.22 -4.88
C ILE A 171 2.99 6.42 -3.96
N ARG A 172 4.24 6.87 -3.86
CA ARG A 172 4.74 7.85 -2.88
C ARG A 172 4.20 7.57 -1.48
N ASN A 173 4.57 6.42 -0.93
CA ASN A 173 4.20 6.05 0.43
C ASN A 173 4.76 7.07 1.44
N THR A 174 3.91 7.50 2.37
CA THR A 174 4.25 8.52 3.37
C THR A 174 4.44 7.96 4.78
N ASP A 175 4.35 6.63 4.94
CA ASP A 175 4.44 5.94 6.24
C ASP A 175 5.20 4.61 6.21
N ARG A 176 6.20 4.48 5.33
CA ARG A 176 7.06 3.29 5.33
C ARG A 176 8.17 3.42 6.38
N GLY A 177 7.89 2.90 7.58
CA GLY A 177 8.89 2.51 8.60
C GLY A 177 9.44 1.10 8.37
N ASN A 178 10.50 0.72 9.10
CA ASN A 178 11.11 -0.63 9.02
C ASN A 178 10.32 -1.72 9.79
N ASP A 179 9.31 -1.31 10.52
CA ASP A 179 8.25 -2.10 11.15
C ASP A 179 7.09 -2.41 10.17
N ASN A 180 6.88 -1.56 9.17
CA ASN A 180 5.75 -1.65 8.23
C ASN A 180 6.04 -2.48 6.97
N TRP A 181 7.14 -3.20 6.91
CA TRP A 181 7.38 -4.24 5.90
C TRP A 181 8.01 -5.44 6.58
N LEU A 182 7.68 -6.62 6.07
CA LEU A 182 8.04 -7.87 6.71
C LEU A 182 9.05 -8.63 5.86
N ILE A 183 9.90 -9.40 6.51
CA ILE A 183 10.80 -10.36 5.87
C ILE A 183 10.43 -11.76 6.36
N LYS A 184 10.31 -12.69 5.41
CA LYS A 184 10.33 -14.12 5.65
C LYS A 184 11.70 -14.63 5.23
N TYR A 185 12.40 -15.29 6.14
CA TYR A 185 13.67 -15.93 5.87
C TYR A 185 13.66 -17.34 6.46
N GLU A 186 13.79 -18.33 5.58
CA GLU A 186 13.95 -19.72 5.96
C GLU A 186 15.45 -20.06 5.82
N LYS A 187 16.09 -20.38 6.96
CA LYS A 187 17.46 -20.89 6.91
C LYS A 187 17.42 -22.22 6.15
N PRO A 188 18.40 -22.50 5.28
CA PRO A 188 18.51 -23.82 4.69
C PRO A 188 18.88 -24.76 5.82
N GLU A 189 17.92 -25.53 6.35
CA GLU A 189 18.23 -26.47 7.42
C GLU A 189 19.26 -27.49 6.93
N THR A 190 20.36 -27.63 7.68
CA THR A 190 21.07 -28.90 7.86
C THR A 190 20.02 -29.91 8.32
N ARG A 191 19.37 -30.61 7.39
CA ARG A 191 18.34 -31.59 7.73
C ARG A 191 18.92 -32.58 8.74
N ARG A 192 18.24 -32.71 9.88
CA ARG A 192 18.29 -33.94 10.66
C ARG A 192 17.96 -35.08 9.71
N GLU A 193 18.84 -36.06 9.63
CA GLU A 193 18.65 -37.27 8.82
C GLU A 193 17.35 -37.96 9.24
N SER A 194 16.30 -37.79 8.44
CA SER A 194 15.17 -38.72 8.41
C SER A 194 15.54 -39.84 7.43
N PRO A 195 15.52 -41.12 7.84
CA PRO A 195 16.11 -42.23 7.07
C PRO A 195 15.26 -42.72 5.89
N ASP A 196 14.12 -42.10 5.56
CA ASP A 196 13.33 -42.50 4.39
C ASP A 196 13.72 -41.66 3.16
N LYS A 197 14.68 -42.22 2.41
CA LYS A 197 14.81 -41.94 0.98
C LYS A 197 13.73 -42.74 0.26
N ASP A 198 12.93 -42.07 -0.58
CA ASP A 198 12.79 -42.44 -1.99
C ASP A 198 11.84 -41.47 -2.73
N ILE A 199 12.31 -41.01 -3.89
CA ILE A 199 11.57 -40.34 -4.98
C ILE A 199 11.17 -38.87 -4.76
N GLU A 200 12.05 -37.94 -5.14
CA GLU A 200 11.77 -36.84 -6.10
C GLU A 200 13.02 -35.93 -6.24
N TRP A 201 13.69 -36.01 -7.39
CA TRP A 201 14.68 -35.01 -7.84
C TRP A 201 13.93 -33.78 -8.36
N ALA A 202 13.39 -32.95 -7.46
CA ALA A 202 13.02 -31.58 -7.77
C ALA A 202 13.08 -30.73 -6.50
N ASP A 203 13.75 -29.60 -6.61
CA ASP A 203 13.83 -28.54 -5.60
C ASP A 203 14.80 -28.80 -4.43
N SER A 204 16.09 -28.66 -4.74
CA SER A 204 17.00 -27.99 -3.80
C SER A 204 16.40 -26.64 -3.44
N LYS A 205 15.52 -26.61 -2.43
CA LYS A 205 14.90 -25.38 -1.92
C LYS A 205 16.01 -24.47 -1.39
N GLU A 206 16.49 -23.60 -2.26
CA GLU A 206 17.39 -22.52 -1.88
C GLU A 206 16.76 -21.74 -0.71
N PRO A 207 17.56 -21.22 0.23
CA PRO A 207 17.04 -20.40 1.30
C PRO A 207 16.25 -19.23 0.73
N ALA A 208 14.92 -19.28 0.87
CA ALA A 208 14.03 -18.30 0.28
C ALA A 208 13.91 -17.08 1.22
N VAL A 209 14.37 -15.93 0.74
CA VAL A 209 14.02 -14.63 1.35
C VAL A 209 12.88 -14.00 0.56
N LYS A 210 11.82 -13.59 1.27
CA LYS A 210 10.70 -12.85 0.68
C LYS A 210 10.36 -11.62 1.50
N ILE A 211 9.97 -10.54 0.84
CA ILE A 211 9.46 -9.33 1.48
C ILE A 211 7.94 -9.27 1.33
N ALA A 212 7.26 -8.79 2.37
CA ALA A 212 5.84 -8.42 2.30
C ALA A 212 5.66 -6.94 2.70
N ALA A 213 5.16 -6.13 1.77
CA ALA A 213 4.81 -4.72 1.97
C ALA A 213 3.39 -4.61 2.51
N ILE A 214 3.26 -4.44 3.83
CA ILE A 214 1.98 -4.30 4.53
C ILE A 214 1.69 -2.83 4.87
N ASP A 215 0.48 -2.53 5.35
CA ASP A 215 0.10 -1.19 5.83
C ASP A 215 0.37 -0.05 4.81
N ASN A 216 -0.25 -0.17 3.63
CA ASN A 216 -0.11 0.79 2.53
C ASN A 216 -1.22 1.87 2.54
N GLY A 217 -1.89 2.08 3.68
CA GLY A 217 -3.05 2.96 3.79
C GLY A 217 -2.76 4.46 3.69
N LEU A 218 -1.49 4.86 3.61
CA LEU A 218 -1.03 6.25 3.64
C LEU A 218 -0.10 6.56 2.46
N ALA A 219 -0.57 6.22 1.27
CA ALA A 219 0.07 6.50 -0.01
C ALA A 219 -0.87 7.30 -0.94
N PHE A 220 -0.48 7.47 -2.20
CA PHE A 220 -1.19 8.25 -3.22
C PHE A 220 -1.50 9.70 -2.79
N PRO A 221 -0.49 10.50 -2.43
CA PRO A 221 -0.71 11.90 -2.13
C PRO A 221 -1.10 12.71 -3.37
N PHE A 222 -1.98 13.70 -3.19
CA PHE A 222 -2.38 14.62 -4.27
C PHE A 222 -1.39 15.76 -4.51
N LYS A 223 -0.40 15.92 -3.61
CA LYS A 223 0.74 16.82 -3.79
C LYS A 223 1.96 16.25 -3.07
N HIS A 224 3.16 16.65 -3.47
CA HIS A 224 4.34 16.32 -2.66
C HIS A 224 4.23 16.92 -1.25
N PRO A 225 4.74 16.24 -0.20
CA PRO A 225 4.73 16.79 1.15
C PRO A 225 5.46 18.12 1.25
N ASP A 226 4.93 19.07 2.01
CA ASP A 226 5.60 20.36 2.23
C ASP A 226 6.92 20.13 3.01
N GLU A 227 7.96 20.93 2.77
CA GLU A 227 9.34 20.65 3.27
C GLU A 227 9.46 20.49 4.79
N TRP A 228 8.62 21.18 5.56
CA TRP A 228 8.59 21.09 7.02
C TRP A 228 7.96 19.77 7.53
N ARG A 229 7.41 18.93 6.64
CA ARG A 229 7.01 17.53 6.88
C ARG A 229 7.38 16.64 5.70
N ALA A 230 8.61 16.16 5.67
CA ALA A 230 9.17 15.47 4.51
C ALA A 230 8.65 14.04 4.24
N TYR A 231 8.01 13.37 5.22
CA TYR A 231 7.61 11.95 5.18
C TYR A 231 8.63 11.06 4.44
N PRO A 232 9.82 10.86 5.04
CA PRO A 232 10.91 10.15 4.40
C PRO A 232 10.63 8.65 4.32
N PHE A 233 11.19 8.01 3.29
CA PHE A 233 11.22 6.55 3.20
C PHE A 233 12.28 6.01 4.17
N HIS A 234 11.88 5.27 5.20
CA HIS A 234 12.84 4.89 6.26
C HIS A 234 13.88 3.88 5.77
N TRP A 235 13.54 3.09 4.75
CA TRP A 235 14.49 2.20 4.11
C TRP A 235 15.64 2.94 3.41
N ALA A 236 15.53 4.25 3.13
CA ALA A 236 16.59 5.02 2.47
C ALA A 236 17.87 5.14 3.31
N TRP A 237 17.79 4.92 4.63
CA TRP A 237 18.94 4.90 5.53
C TRP A 237 19.64 3.54 5.64
N LEU A 238 19.06 2.49 5.05
CA LEU A 238 19.64 1.15 5.07
C LEU A 238 20.83 1.04 4.11
N LEU A 239 21.76 0.13 4.39
CA LEU A 239 22.91 -0.12 3.52
C LEU A 239 22.48 -0.61 2.13
N GLN A 240 21.39 -1.38 2.07
CA GLN A 240 20.76 -1.86 0.85
C GLN A 240 20.34 -0.72 -0.08
N ALA A 241 19.98 0.45 0.46
CA ALA A 241 19.60 1.61 -0.34
C ALA A 241 20.78 2.31 -1.02
N LYS A 242 22.03 2.01 -0.62
CA LYS A 242 23.24 2.53 -1.26
C LYS A 242 23.67 1.69 -2.47
N VAL A 243 23.13 0.47 -2.61
CA VAL A 243 23.43 -0.42 -3.73
C VAL A 243 22.68 0.07 -4.97
N PRO A 244 23.34 0.25 -6.12
CA PRO A 244 22.68 0.56 -7.39
C PRO A 244 21.61 -0.47 -7.75
N PHE A 245 20.52 -0.05 -8.40
CA PHE A 245 19.50 -0.98 -8.90
C PHE A 245 20.15 -2.06 -9.79
N THR A 246 19.85 -3.32 -9.49
CA THR A 246 20.37 -4.46 -10.25
C THR A 246 19.90 -4.43 -11.71
N GLN A 247 20.68 -5.04 -12.60
CA GLN A 247 20.30 -5.18 -14.00
C GLN A 247 18.99 -5.95 -14.16
N GLU A 248 18.78 -7.00 -13.35
CA GLU A 248 17.54 -7.77 -13.28
C GLU A 248 16.32 -6.87 -13.02
N THR A 249 16.36 -6.04 -11.99
CA THR A 249 15.28 -5.10 -11.67
C THR A 249 15.06 -4.08 -12.79
N ARG A 250 16.14 -3.56 -13.40
CA ARG A 250 16.05 -2.59 -14.50
C ARG A 250 15.35 -3.21 -15.71
N ASP A 251 15.78 -4.39 -16.12
CA ASP A 251 15.21 -5.10 -17.28
C ASP A 251 13.76 -5.53 -17.03
N PHE A 252 13.41 -5.82 -15.77
CA PHE A 252 12.06 -6.18 -15.38
C PHE A 252 11.08 -5.00 -15.39
N VAL A 253 11.48 -3.84 -14.84
CA VAL A 253 10.57 -2.70 -14.60
C VAL A 253 10.60 -1.66 -15.71
N LEU A 254 11.78 -1.36 -16.26
CA LEU A 254 11.96 -0.24 -17.19
C LEU A 254 11.08 -0.34 -18.45
N PRO A 255 10.90 -1.50 -19.10
CA PRO A 255 10.03 -1.61 -20.28
C PRO A 255 8.57 -1.26 -19.99
N ARG A 256 8.09 -1.50 -18.76
CA ARG A 256 6.71 -1.19 -18.36
C ARG A 256 6.54 0.29 -18.07
N ILE A 257 7.37 0.85 -17.19
CA ILE A 257 7.16 2.23 -16.71
C ILE A 257 7.60 3.31 -17.71
N SER A 258 8.42 2.95 -18.71
CA SER A 258 8.78 3.86 -19.80
C SER A 258 7.75 3.88 -20.92
N ASP A 259 6.86 2.89 -21.00
CA ASP A 259 5.72 2.89 -21.92
C ASP A 259 4.58 3.75 -21.36
N MET A 260 4.23 4.80 -22.09
CA MET A 260 3.15 5.71 -21.70
C MET A 260 1.77 5.05 -21.76
N ASN A 261 1.58 4.02 -22.59
CA ASN A 261 0.31 3.28 -22.61
C ASN A 261 0.15 2.48 -21.31
N PHE A 262 1.19 1.78 -20.87
CA PHE A 262 1.18 1.10 -19.57
C PHE A 262 0.86 2.06 -18.41
N VAL A 263 1.49 3.23 -18.36
CA VAL A 263 1.23 4.24 -17.33
C VAL A 263 -0.20 4.78 -17.42
N GLN A 264 -0.71 4.96 -18.63
CA GLN A 264 -2.08 5.39 -18.89
C GLN A 264 -3.09 4.36 -18.37
N ASP A 265 -2.90 3.09 -18.72
CA ASP A 265 -3.74 1.98 -18.28
C ASP A 265 -3.67 1.79 -16.76
N LEU A 266 -2.51 2.04 -16.14
CA LEU A 266 -2.40 2.02 -14.67
C LEU A 266 -3.24 3.12 -14.02
N CYS A 267 -3.21 4.33 -14.58
CA CYS A 267 -4.04 5.43 -14.10
C CYS A 267 -5.53 5.13 -14.26
N GLU A 268 -5.93 4.47 -15.35
CA GLU A 268 -7.31 4.06 -15.60
C GLU A 268 -7.79 2.98 -14.62
N ASP A 269 -6.98 1.97 -14.35
CA ASP A 269 -7.30 0.96 -13.33
C ASP A 269 -7.45 1.58 -11.92
N LEU A 270 -6.58 2.53 -11.57
CA LEU A 270 -6.68 3.27 -10.31
C LEU A 270 -7.92 4.17 -10.29
N TYR A 271 -8.31 4.76 -11.42
CA TYR A 271 -9.55 5.54 -11.54
C TYR A 271 -10.77 4.67 -11.27
N GLU A 272 -10.83 3.48 -11.88
CA GLU A 272 -11.92 2.52 -11.68
C GLU A 272 -12.03 2.07 -10.20
N LEU A 273 -10.90 1.91 -9.51
CA LEU A 273 -10.87 1.63 -8.08
C LEU A 273 -11.33 2.83 -7.24
N PHE A 274 -10.75 4.02 -7.47
CA PHE A 274 -10.92 5.17 -6.59
C PHE A 274 -12.31 5.80 -6.74
N LYS A 275 -12.92 5.73 -7.94
CA LYS A 275 -14.28 6.23 -8.19
C LYS A 275 -15.37 5.47 -7.43
N THR A 276 -15.05 4.33 -6.82
CA THR A 276 -15.98 3.57 -5.96
C THR A 276 -16.25 4.29 -4.64
N ASP A 277 -15.42 5.26 -4.25
CA ASP A 277 -15.66 6.08 -3.06
C ASP A 277 -16.79 7.09 -3.28
N LYS A 278 -17.68 7.22 -2.29
CA LYS A 278 -18.73 8.24 -2.33
C LYS A 278 -18.20 9.67 -2.28
N GLY A 279 -17.01 9.88 -1.71
CA GLY A 279 -16.31 11.16 -1.64
C GLY A 279 -15.25 11.32 -2.72
N PHE A 280 -15.32 10.54 -3.80
CA PHE A 280 -14.40 10.68 -4.92
C PHE A 280 -14.55 12.05 -5.58
N ASP A 281 -13.41 12.72 -5.81
CA ASP A 281 -13.33 13.95 -6.55
C ASP A 281 -12.34 13.78 -7.70
N LYS A 282 -12.81 13.98 -8.94
CA LYS A 282 -12.01 13.74 -10.14
C LYS A 282 -10.81 14.68 -10.24
N ALA A 283 -10.96 15.94 -9.84
CA ALA A 283 -9.87 16.91 -9.89
C ALA A 283 -8.74 16.52 -8.94
N THR A 284 -9.07 16.13 -7.70
CA THR A 284 -8.09 15.64 -6.72
C THR A 284 -7.44 14.34 -7.17
N PHE A 285 -8.18 13.44 -7.82
CA PHE A 285 -7.62 12.22 -8.40
C PHE A 285 -6.56 12.53 -9.49
N GLU A 286 -6.83 13.48 -10.39
CA GLU A 286 -5.84 13.88 -11.40
C GLU A 286 -4.57 14.47 -10.78
N LEU A 287 -4.69 15.14 -9.63
CA LEU A 287 -3.54 15.60 -8.83
C LEU A 287 -2.76 14.43 -8.20
N GLN A 288 -3.43 13.37 -7.73
CA GLN A 288 -2.74 12.15 -7.29
C GLN A 288 -1.97 11.51 -8.45
N MET A 289 -2.58 11.42 -9.62
CA MET A 289 -1.95 10.84 -10.81
C MET A 289 -0.81 11.72 -11.34
N SER A 290 -0.87 13.05 -11.17
CA SER A 290 0.22 13.94 -11.58
C SER A 290 1.47 13.77 -10.71
N VAL A 291 1.30 13.52 -9.41
CA VAL A 291 2.38 13.12 -8.51
C VAL A 291 2.92 11.75 -8.90
N MET A 292 2.06 10.74 -9.10
CA MET A 292 2.48 9.39 -9.48
C MET A 292 3.27 9.38 -10.80
N ARG A 293 2.83 10.13 -11.83
CA ARG A 293 3.57 10.28 -13.09
C ARG A 293 4.93 10.94 -12.88
N GLY A 294 5.03 11.94 -12.00
CA GLY A 294 6.32 12.54 -11.62
C GLY A 294 7.26 11.56 -10.93
N GLN A 295 6.73 10.70 -10.05
CA GLN A 295 7.49 9.60 -9.45
C GLN A 295 7.97 8.61 -10.52
N ILE A 296 7.09 8.18 -11.43
CA ILE A 296 7.45 7.28 -12.54
C ILE A 296 8.54 7.88 -13.42
N LEU A 297 8.47 9.19 -13.72
CA LEU A 297 9.49 9.89 -14.51
C LEU A 297 10.87 9.84 -13.84
N ASN A 298 10.94 10.19 -12.55
CA ASN A 298 12.19 10.13 -11.79
C ASN A 298 12.74 8.70 -11.69
N LEU A 299 11.86 7.72 -11.43
CA LEU A 299 12.24 6.31 -11.34
C LEU A 299 12.80 5.80 -12.67
N THR A 300 12.14 6.14 -13.79
CA THR A 300 12.60 5.78 -15.14
C THR A 300 14.00 6.32 -15.40
N GLN A 301 14.26 7.58 -15.04
CA GLN A 301 15.59 8.18 -15.21
C GLN A 301 16.63 7.52 -14.29
N ALA A 302 16.29 7.26 -13.03
CA ALA A 302 17.19 6.59 -12.09
C ALA A 302 17.57 5.18 -12.54
N LEU A 303 16.61 4.41 -13.06
CA LEU A 303 16.87 3.08 -13.61
C LEU A 303 17.73 3.15 -14.88
N LYS A 304 17.51 4.12 -15.77
CA LYS A 304 18.37 4.32 -16.95
C LYS A 304 19.81 4.62 -16.56
N ASP A 305 20.00 5.50 -15.58
CA ASP A 305 21.32 5.94 -15.10
C ASP A 305 22.02 4.94 -14.18
N GLY A 306 21.36 3.84 -13.78
CA GLY A 306 21.92 2.88 -12.82
C GLY A 306 22.13 3.48 -11.42
N LYS A 307 21.23 4.38 -10.99
CA LYS A 307 21.26 4.98 -9.65
C LYS A 307 20.87 3.95 -8.57
N SER A 308 21.22 4.25 -7.33
CA SER A 308 20.77 3.53 -6.13
C SER A 308 19.45 4.10 -5.58
N PRO A 309 18.71 3.34 -4.74
CA PRO A 309 17.51 3.85 -4.06
C PRO A 309 17.73 5.16 -3.30
N ILE A 310 18.88 5.35 -2.65
CA ILE A 310 19.19 6.59 -1.94
C ILE A 310 19.39 7.78 -2.90
N GLN A 311 20.00 7.54 -4.07
CA GLN A 311 20.14 8.58 -5.10
C GLN A 311 18.80 8.91 -5.76
N LEU A 312 17.90 7.94 -5.92
CA LEU A 312 16.54 8.15 -6.42
C LEU A 312 15.75 9.10 -5.51
N VAL A 313 15.77 8.89 -4.20
CA VAL A 313 15.01 9.75 -3.26
C VAL A 313 15.60 11.16 -3.12
N GLN A 314 16.85 11.35 -3.52
CA GLN A 314 17.51 12.66 -3.59
C GLN A 314 17.17 13.44 -4.87
N MET A 315 16.52 12.82 -5.85
CA MET A 315 16.14 13.50 -7.08
C MET A 315 15.10 14.61 -6.80
N PRO A 316 15.17 15.74 -7.52
CA PRO A 316 14.17 16.81 -7.39
C PRO A 316 12.76 16.28 -7.65
N ARG A 317 11.80 16.78 -6.88
CA ARG A 317 10.40 16.35 -6.98
C ARG A 317 9.78 16.93 -8.24
N VAL A 318 9.11 16.07 -9.00
CA VAL A 318 8.45 16.45 -10.25
C VAL A 318 6.96 16.15 -10.14
N ILE A 319 6.16 16.98 -10.78
CA ILE A 319 4.74 16.73 -11.05
C ILE A 319 4.55 16.76 -12.56
N VAL A 320 3.77 15.82 -13.08
CA VAL A 320 3.48 15.71 -14.52
C VAL A 320 1.97 15.79 -14.75
N GLU A 321 1.52 16.95 -15.19
CA GLU A 321 0.11 17.25 -15.43
C GLU A 321 -0.26 16.95 -16.88
N ARG A 322 -1.51 16.56 -17.13
CA ARG A 322 -2.03 16.47 -18.51
C ARG A 322 -2.31 17.89 -19.01
N SER A 323 -1.85 18.22 -20.20
CA SER A 323 -2.22 19.48 -20.84
C SER A 323 -3.70 19.44 -21.21
N GLN A 324 -4.46 20.47 -20.83
CA GLN A 324 -5.83 20.65 -21.30
C GLN A 324 -5.76 21.11 -22.76
N SER A 325 -5.77 20.18 -23.72
CA SER A 325 -6.04 20.56 -25.10
C SER A 325 -7.52 20.91 -25.24
N GLY A 326 -7.81 22.20 -25.38
CA GLY A 326 -9.12 22.67 -25.82
C GLY A 326 -9.48 22.04 -27.17
N SER A 327 -10.76 21.69 -27.29
CA SER A 327 -11.53 21.33 -28.49
C SER A 327 -10.84 21.25 -29.86
N GLN A 328 -11.17 20.16 -30.57
CA GLN A 328 -11.09 19.88 -32.03
C GLN A 328 -9.91 19.02 -32.53
N GLY A 329 -10.16 17.70 -32.59
CA GLY A 329 -10.14 17.00 -33.88
C GLY A 329 -8.81 16.65 -34.52
N ARG A 330 -7.69 16.60 -33.79
CA ARG A 330 -6.43 16.03 -34.33
C ARG A 330 -5.87 14.97 -33.40
N ILE A 331 -5.44 13.85 -33.98
CA ILE A 331 -4.73 12.77 -33.29
C ILE A 331 -3.41 13.36 -32.78
N VAL A 332 -3.35 13.66 -31.49
CA VAL A 332 -2.13 14.13 -30.83
C VAL A 332 -1.36 12.89 -30.37
N HIS A 333 -0.11 12.74 -30.81
CA HIS A 333 0.81 11.78 -30.21
C HIS A 333 0.91 12.05 -28.70
N LEU A 334 0.60 11.04 -27.86
CA LEU A 334 0.47 11.15 -26.40
C LEU A 334 1.66 11.83 -25.70
N SER A 335 2.85 11.80 -26.31
CA SER A 335 4.06 12.44 -25.80
C SER A 335 3.94 13.96 -25.61
N ASN A 336 3.06 14.62 -26.38
CA ASN A 336 2.89 16.09 -26.34
C ASN A 336 1.73 16.53 -25.42
N ALA A 337 1.11 15.60 -24.67
CA ALA A 337 -0.06 15.83 -23.85
C ALA A 337 0.25 16.10 -22.36
N PHE A 338 1.51 16.33 -21.99
CA PHE A 338 1.92 16.47 -20.59
C PHE A 338 2.84 17.67 -20.34
N THR A 339 2.59 18.38 -19.24
CA THR A 339 3.44 19.47 -18.74
C THR A 339 4.21 18.99 -17.52
N GLN A 340 5.54 19.15 -17.53
CA GLN A 340 6.42 18.78 -16.42
C GLN A 340 6.74 20.01 -15.58
N THR A 341 6.52 19.93 -14.26
CA THR A 341 6.87 20.99 -13.31
C THR A 341 7.85 20.47 -12.27
N PHE A 342 9.03 21.10 -12.19
CA PHE A 342 10.06 20.76 -11.21
C PHE A 342 9.94 21.65 -9.97
N HIS A 343 9.83 21.03 -8.79
CA HIS A 343 9.92 21.75 -7.53
C HIS A 343 11.37 21.81 -7.06
N CYS A 344 12.08 22.84 -7.48
CA CYS A 344 13.38 23.22 -6.93
C CYS A 344 13.21 24.54 -6.15
N ARG A 345 12.90 24.46 -4.85
CA ARG A 345 13.12 25.60 -3.93
C ARG A 345 14.20 25.18 -2.93
N LYS A 346 15.17 26.07 -2.71
CA LYS A 346 16.16 25.88 -1.64
C LYS A 346 15.42 25.90 -0.31
N PRO A 347 15.77 25.03 0.67
CA PRO A 347 15.16 25.08 1.98
C PRO A 347 15.29 26.49 2.56
N PHE A 348 14.20 26.99 3.15
CA PHE A 348 14.07 28.38 3.62
C PHE A 348 15.08 28.78 4.73
N PHE A 349 15.91 27.84 5.18
CA PHE A 349 17.05 28.07 6.04
C PHE A 349 18.30 27.39 5.47
N SER A 350 18.95 28.05 4.51
CA SER A 350 20.36 27.85 4.23
C SER A 350 21.07 29.21 4.30
N SER A 351 21.07 29.80 5.49
CA SER A 351 22.15 30.68 5.93
C SER A 351 22.58 30.17 7.29
N TRP A 352 23.78 29.63 7.38
CA TRP A 352 24.82 29.92 8.38
C TRP A 352 26.08 29.19 7.93
#